data_AF-A0A1I5QHN3-F1
#
_entry.id   AF-A0A1I5QHN3-F1
#
_cell.length_a   1.000
_cell.length_b   1.000
_cell.length_c   1.000
_cell.angle_alpha   90.00
_cell.angle_beta   90.00
_cell.angle_gamma   90.00
#
_symmetry.space_group_name_H-M   'P 1'
#
loop_
_entity.id
_entity.type
_entity.pdbx_description
1 polymer ?
#
loop_
_entity_poly.entity_id
_entity_poly.type
_entity_poly.pdbx_seq_one_letter_code
_entity_poly.pdbx_strand_id
1 'polypeptide(L)' 'WLDGGETNLANSALLCERHHTKVHHGFRVERRPDGRWRTWRPDGTEISVPRHLAPAA' A
#
# COMPACT_ATOMS: atom_id res chain seq x y z
N TRP A 1 -2.00 -13.11 -12.58
CA TRP A 1 -2.67 -12.65 -11.34
C TRP A 1 -4.12 -12.33 -11.63
N LEU A 2 -4.97 -12.03 -10.63
CA LEU A 2 -6.45 -11.95 -10.74
C LEU A 2 -6.96 -11.24 -12.02
N ASP A 3 -6.25 -10.19 -12.46
CA ASP A 3 -6.61 -9.35 -13.62
C ASP A 3 -5.70 -9.57 -14.86
N GLY A 4 -4.90 -10.63 -14.90
CA GLY A 4 -4.09 -11.01 -16.08
C GLY A 4 -2.85 -10.15 -16.35
N GLY A 5 -2.45 -9.25 -15.45
CA GLY A 5 -1.25 -8.41 -15.61
C GLY A 5 0.08 -9.18 -15.61
N GLU A 6 1.11 -8.59 -16.23
CA GLU A 6 2.49 -9.08 -16.24
C GLU A 6 3.05 -9.20 -14.81
N THR A 7 3.96 -10.13 -14.56
CA THR A 7 4.71 -10.20 -13.30
C THR A 7 6.13 -9.70 -13.56
N ASN A 8 6.45 -8.47 -13.14
CA ASN A 8 7.78 -7.90 -13.32
C ASN A 8 8.20 -7.04 -12.10
N LEU A 9 9.47 -6.63 -12.01
CA LEU A 9 9.92 -5.82 -10.87
C LEU A 9 9.31 -4.41 -10.85
N ALA A 10 9.00 -3.84 -12.02
CA ALA A 10 8.44 -2.50 -12.14
C ALA A 10 7.01 -2.39 -11.58
N ASN A 11 6.27 -3.49 -11.50
CA ASN A 11 4.94 -3.58 -10.91
C ASN A 11 4.88 -4.34 -9.57
N SER A 12 6.04 -4.69 -9.01
CA SER A 12 6.16 -5.36 -7.71
C SER A 12 6.34 -4.37 -6.55
N ALA A 13 5.95 -4.79 -5.35
CA ALA A 13 6.19 -4.06 -4.09
C ALA A 13 6.88 -4.98 -3.08
N LEU A 14 7.83 -4.44 -2.30
CA LEU A 14 8.41 -5.16 -1.17
C LEU A 14 7.51 -5.01 0.05
N LEU A 15 7.03 -6.13 0.57
CA LEU A 15 6.22 -6.20 1.77
C LEU A 15 6.87 -7.18 2.76
N CYS A 16 6.89 -6.83 4.05
CA CYS A 16 7.20 -7.83 5.06
C CYS A 16 6.05 -8.83 5.20
N GLU A 17 6.33 -10.00 5.78
CA GLU A 17 5.35 -11.08 5.99
C GLU A 17 4.02 -10.55 6.56
N ARG A 18 4.08 -9.77 7.64
CA ARG A 18 2.90 -9.20 8.30
C ARG A 18 2.02 -8.38 7.35
N HIS A 19 2.63 -7.56 6.49
CA HIS A 19 1.87 -6.73 5.55
C HIS A 19 1.40 -7.53 4.32
N HIS A 20 2.18 -8.50 3.86
CA HIS A 20 1.80 -9.39 2.77
C HIS A 20 0.57 -10.23 3.14
N THR A 21 0.52 -10.76 4.37
CA THR A 21 -0.68 -11.45 4.91
C THR A 21 -1.91 -10.54 4.87
N LYS A 22 -1.78 -9.25 5.22
CA LYS A 22 -2.93 -8.32 5.17
C LYS A 22 -3.45 -8.09 3.75
N VAL A 23 -2.59 -8.07 2.73
CA VAL A 23 -3.02 -7.97 1.33
C VAL A 23 -3.90 -9.16 0.94
N HIS A 24 -3.55 -10.36 1.40
CA HIS A 24 -4.40 -11.55 1.22
C HIS A 24 -5.74 -11.49 1.98
N HIS A 25 -5.89 -10.56 2.93
CA HIS A 25 -7.12 -10.34 3.69
C HIS A 25 -7.85 -9.04 3.31
N GLY A 26 -7.76 -8.65 2.04
CA GLY A 26 -8.57 -7.56 1.47
C GLY A 26 -8.00 -6.16 1.61
N PHE A 27 -6.80 -6.00 2.20
CA PHE A 27 -6.08 -4.73 2.11
C PHE A 27 -5.49 -4.57 0.71
N ARG A 28 -5.45 -3.33 0.20
CA ARG A 28 -4.86 -3.03 -1.12
C ARG A 28 -3.71 -2.06 -1.00
N VAL A 29 -2.68 -2.25 -1.81
CA VAL A 29 -1.50 -1.37 -1.90
C VAL A 29 -1.36 -0.92 -3.36
N GLU A 30 -1.31 0.39 -3.57
CA GLU A 30 -1.26 0.99 -4.91
C GLU A 30 -0.15 2.03 -5.00
N ARG A 31 0.65 1.97 -6.06
CA ARG A 31 1.58 3.05 -6.41
C ARG A 31 0.89 4.02 -7.36
N ARG A 32 0.79 5.29 -6.96
CA ARG A 32 0.20 6.34 -7.79
C ARG A 32 1.23 6.85 -8.82
N PRO A 33 0.78 7.52 -9.90
CA PRO A 33 1.69 8.08 -10.91
C PRO A 33 2.71 9.09 -10.36
N ASP A 34 2.41 9.74 -9.23
CA ASP A 34 3.33 10.63 -8.50
C ASP A 34 4.41 9.86 -7.70
N GLY A 35 4.44 8.53 -7.81
CA GLY A 35 5.38 7.65 -7.13
C GLY A 35 5.03 7.35 -5.68
N ARG A 36 3.97 7.95 -5.12
CA ARG A 36 3.55 7.70 -3.74
C ARG A 36 2.75 6.41 -3.63
N TRP A 37 2.99 5.69 -2.54
CA TRP A 37 2.22 4.52 -2.18
C TRP A 37 0.99 4.91 -1.37
N ARG A 38 -0.13 4.26 -1.65
CA ARG A 38 -1.40 4.36 -0.93
C ARG A 38 -1.77 2.97 -0.44
N THR A 39 -2.23 2.88 0.80
CA THR A 39 -2.71 1.63 1.39
C THR A 39 -4.16 1.80 1.80
N TRP A 40 -5.00 0.84 1.43
CA TRP A 40 -6.44 0.87 1.63
C TRP A 40 -6.87 -0.30 2.52
N ARG A 41 -7.75 -0.02 3.48
CA ARG A 41 -8.46 -1.04 4.24
C ARG A 41 -9.51 -1.74 3.37
N PRO A 42 -10.01 -2.92 3.78
CA PRO A 42 -11.09 -3.61 3.07
C PRO A 42 -12.38 -2.77 2.92
N ASP A 43 -12.63 -1.84 3.84
CA ASP A 43 -13.79 -0.92 3.82
C ASP A 43 -13.62 0.27 2.86
N GLY A 44 -12.48 0.35 2.15
CA GLY A 44 -12.18 1.44 1.22
C GLY A 44 -11.60 2.69 1.88
N THR A 45 -11.41 2.73 3.20
CA THR A 45 -10.74 3.86 3.86
C THR A 45 -9.23 3.80 3.67
N GLU A 46 -8.61 4.95 3.41
CA GLU A 46 -7.15 5.05 3.29
C GLU A 46 -6.48 4.94 4.67
N ILE A 47 -5.35 4.24 4.73
CA ILE A 47 -4.40 4.33 5.84
C ILE A 47 -3.43 5.46 5.52
N SER A 48 -3.73 6.66 6.05
CA SER A 48 -2.81 7.79 5.98
C SER A 48 -1.73 7.68 7.07
N VAL A 49 -0.48 7.93 6.70
CA VAL A 49 0.55 8.25 7.70
C VAL A 49 0.17 9.56 8.40
N PRO A 50 0.13 9.60 9.75
CA PRO A 50 -0.12 10.84 10.47
C PRO A 50 0.91 11.89 10.05
N ARG A 51 0.47 13.15 9.93
CA ARG A 51 1.43 14.25 9.83
C ARG A 51 2.34 14.19 11.06
N HIS A 52 3.65 14.20 10.85
CA HIS A 52 4.60 14.34 11.94
C HIS A 52 4.23 15.60 12.74
N LEU A 53 4.01 15.42 14.04
CA LEU A 53 3.85 16.54 14.95
C LEU A 53 5.18 17.31 14.94
N ALA A 54 5.13 18.60 14.63
CA ALA A 54 6.28 19.45 14.87
C ALA A 54 6.55 19.47 16.38
N PRO A 55 7.82 19.43 16.82
CA PRO A 55 8.13 19.65 18.23
C PRO A 55 7.56 21.00 18.67
N ALA A 56 7.00 21.06 19.88
CA ALA A 56 6.64 22.34 20.49
C ALA A 56 7.92 23.16 20.69
N ALA A 57 7.86 24.44 20.34
CA ALA A 57 8.97 25.39 20.51
C ALA A 57 9.26 25.65 21.99
#